data_AF-A0A9D4VWP8-F1
#
_entry.id   AF-A0A9D4VWP8-F1
#
_cell.length_a   1.000
_cell.length_b   1.000
_cell.length_c   1.000
_cell.angle_alpha   90.00
_cell.angle_beta   90.00
_cell.angle_gamma   90.00
#
_symmetry.space_group_name_H-M   'P 1'
#
loop_
_entity.id
_entity.type
_entity.pdbx_description
1 polymer ?
#
loop_
_entity_poly.entity_id
_entity_poly.type
_entity_poly.pdbx_seq_one_letter_code
_entity_poly.pdbx_strand_id
1 'polypeptide(L)'
;MTTVCMWAAFADELDMFRVDFRSTHVHYLNNLEEDGKYKWWRNNLNEILVLVFPGRLRQIRKNLFHAVFVLDPATTCGLESIDMIISMYKNNFPVRFGVLLFFSKYITYLENHSTKEDGDKFEDDMSNMILRLFSYIKGNYDDDADDAHLELHHVESTFVETILLKLLSEASIQRYNPQIISDNKPRFISLEMFTFGDASILNGINYLHSLGIMDDLKPVTHLFTVDITLASGIKLLHQGFNYLIEWSKDARVGFRSSLSEFSADEVRSHLSKVDKFLSRSLGSESGVNVIFTNGRVTCPIDEGTFLSAGLHLLESIELKKRTKHIVEIIKEVKWEDVDPDMLTSKFTSDIVMSVSSSMSMRERSSESAHFEVLSAQHSAIILNNENSSIHIDAFLDPLSPTSQKLSGILRVLWKYIQPSMRIVLNPMSSLVDLPLKNYYRYVI
;
A
#
# COMPACT_ATOMS: atom_id res chain seq x y z
N MET A 1 20.85 -26.24 8.30
CA MET A 1 19.97 -26.11 9.48
C MET A 1 19.46 -24.68 9.51
N THR A 2 18.59 -24.36 8.55
CA THR A 2 18.07 -23.02 8.31
C THR A 2 16.69 -23.00 8.91
N THR A 3 16.58 -22.39 10.09
CA THR A 3 15.31 -22.15 10.77
C THR A 3 14.48 -21.25 9.87
N VAL A 4 13.58 -21.84 9.06
CA VAL A 4 12.46 -21.11 8.48
C VAL A 4 11.61 -20.70 9.67
N CYS A 5 11.92 -19.52 10.19
CA CYS A 5 11.09 -18.77 11.10
C CYS A 5 9.77 -18.52 10.38
N MET A 6 8.89 -19.51 10.46
CA MET A 6 7.47 -19.38 10.22
C MET A 6 6.95 -18.50 11.36
N TRP A 7 7.20 -17.21 11.24
CA TRP A 7 6.36 -16.22 11.87
C TRP A 7 4.99 -16.39 11.19
N ALA A 8 4.22 -17.33 11.72
CA ALA A 8 2.81 -17.03 11.96
C ALA A 8 2.84 -15.83 12.89
N ALA A 9 3.02 -14.64 12.30
CA ALA A 9 2.87 -13.39 12.98
C ALA A 9 1.45 -13.44 13.53
N PHE A 10 1.38 -13.57 14.85
CA PHE A 10 0.24 -13.06 15.59
C PHE A 10 -0.05 -11.67 15.01
N ALA A 11 -1.30 -11.48 14.63
CA ALA A 11 -1.81 -10.31 13.93
C ALA A 11 -1.77 -9.07 14.83
N ASP A 12 -0.58 -8.62 15.19
CA ASP A 12 -0.33 -7.28 15.67
C ASP A 12 -0.10 -6.39 14.44
N GLU A 13 -1.14 -5.63 14.12
CA GLU A 13 -1.07 -4.30 13.48
C GLU A 13 -0.23 -4.12 12.21
N LEU A 14 -0.29 -5.06 11.27
CA LEU A 14 -0.02 -4.73 9.87
C LEU A 14 -1.32 -4.89 9.08
N ASP A 15 -1.75 -3.81 8.44
CA ASP A 15 -2.82 -3.76 7.43
C ASP A 15 -2.45 -4.65 6.21
N MET A 16 -2.37 -5.96 6.44
CA MET A 16 -2.01 -6.96 5.46
C MET A 16 -3.24 -7.23 4.60
N PHE A 17 -3.15 -6.86 3.34
CA PHE A 17 -4.23 -7.06 2.39
C PHE A 17 -4.47 -8.56 2.19
N ARG A 18 -5.74 -8.96 2.26
CA ARG A 18 -6.15 -10.35 2.00
C ARG A 18 -6.52 -10.48 0.53
N VAL A 19 -5.94 -11.45 -0.16
CA VAL A 19 -6.21 -11.71 -1.58
C VAL A 19 -7.04 -12.97 -1.70
N ASP A 20 -8.11 -12.92 -2.50
CA ASP A 20 -8.88 -14.12 -2.84
C ASP A 20 -8.11 -14.97 -3.86
N PHE A 21 -7.68 -16.16 -3.45
CA PHE A 21 -6.96 -17.12 -4.30
C PHE A 21 -7.85 -18.25 -4.82
N ARG A 22 -9.18 -18.16 -4.64
CA ARG A 22 -10.12 -19.18 -5.11
C ARG A 22 -10.24 -19.13 -6.64
N SER A 23 -9.39 -19.89 -7.30
CA SER A 23 -9.37 -20.06 -8.75
C SER A 23 -9.42 -21.53 -9.13
N THR A 24 -10.06 -21.84 -10.25
CA THR A 24 -10.07 -23.19 -10.85
C THR A 24 -8.66 -23.66 -11.24
N HIS A 25 -7.72 -22.72 -11.36
CA HIS A 25 -6.34 -22.97 -11.79
C HIS A 25 -5.41 -23.38 -10.65
N VAL A 26 -5.88 -23.35 -9.39
CA VAL A 26 -5.09 -23.79 -8.24
C VAL A 26 -5.25 -25.30 -8.05
N HIS A 27 -4.14 -26.03 -8.14
CA HIS A 27 -4.10 -27.48 -7.92
C HIS A 27 -3.77 -27.78 -6.45
N TYR A 28 -4.73 -28.35 -5.72
CA TYR A 28 -4.51 -28.73 -4.32
C TYR A 28 -3.86 -30.11 -4.21
N LEU A 29 -2.78 -30.21 -3.43
CA LEU A 29 -2.00 -31.44 -3.22
C LEU A 29 -2.57 -32.33 -2.10
N ASN A 30 -3.30 -31.74 -1.16
CA ASN A 30 -3.92 -32.45 -0.05
C ASN A 30 -5.31 -31.90 0.29
N ASN A 31 -6.10 -32.72 0.98
CA ASN A 31 -7.38 -32.34 1.55
C ASN A 31 -7.46 -32.85 3.00
N LEU A 32 -7.42 -31.92 3.97
CA LEU A 32 -7.41 -32.27 5.40
C LEU A 32 -8.72 -32.93 5.85
N GLU A 33 -9.81 -32.80 5.10
CA GLU A 33 -11.13 -33.34 5.45
C GLU A 33 -11.39 -34.74 4.88
N GLU A 34 -10.77 -35.05 3.75
CA GLU A 34 -11.05 -36.24 2.93
C GLU A 34 -9.91 -37.27 2.95
N ASP A 35 -8.65 -36.83 2.99
CA ASP A 35 -7.52 -37.76 2.82
C ASP A 35 -7.40 -38.73 4.01
N GLY A 36 -7.17 -40.01 3.71
CA GLY A 36 -7.02 -41.06 4.73
C GLY A 36 -5.90 -40.80 5.74
N LYS A 37 -4.86 -40.05 5.35
CA LYS A 37 -3.73 -39.63 6.20
C LYS A 37 -4.19 -38.86 7.44
N TYR A 38 -5.23 -38.03 7.33
CA TYR A 38 -5.71 -37.17 8.41
C TYR A 38 -6.88 -37.77 9.20
N LYS A 39 -7.24 -39.03 8.95
CA LYS A 39 -8.41 -39.68 9.60
C LYS A 39 -8.34 -39.68 11.12
N TRP A 40 -7.13 -39.78 11.67
CA TRP A 40 -6.83 -39.79 13.10
C TRP A 40 -7.00 -38.43 13.78
N TRP A 41 -7.06 -37.35 13.00
CA TRP A 41 -7.24 -36.01 13.52
C TRP A 41 -8.70 -35.78 13.89
N ARG A 42 -8.92 -34.99 14.95
CA ARG A 42 -10.26 -34.65 15.41
C ARG A 42 -10.87 -33.60 14.49
N ASN A 43 -12.19 -33.66 14.30
CA ASN A 43 -12.95 -32.77 13.41
C ASN A 43 -13.68 -31.65 14.17
N ASN A 44 -13.35 -31.42 15.44
CA ASN A 44 -14.04 -30.44 16.30
C ASN A 44 -13.35 -29.08 16.26
N LEU A 45 -14.08 -28.03 15.87
CA LEU A 45 -13.57 -26.66 15.82
C LEU A 45 -13.32 -26.03 17.20
N ASN A 46 -13.99 -26.51 18.24
CA ASN A 46 -13.80 -26.00 19.61
C ASN A 46 -12.38 -26.25 20.13
N GLU A 47 -11.61 -27.13 19.48
CA GLU A 47 -10.21 -27.36 19.83
C GLU A 47 -9.32 -26.15 19.52
N ILE A 48 -9.72 -25.27 18.60
CA ILE A 48 -9.00 -24.00 18.32
C ILE A 48 -8.90 -23.15 19.59
N LEU A 49 -9.94 -23.16 20.43
CA LEU A 49 -10.07 -22.32 21.62
C LEU A 49 -9.25 -22.82 22.82
N VAL A 50 -8.70 -24.03 22.75
CA VAL A 50 -7.88 -24.57 23.83
C VAL A 50 -6.47 -24.01 23.69
N LEU A 51 -5.91 -23.48 24.78
CA LEU A 51 -4.55 -22.93 24.80
C LEU A 51 -3.50 -24.01 24.49
N VAL A 52 -2.57 -23.70 23.60
CA VAL A 52 -1.34 -24.48 23.33
C VAL A 52 -0.16 -23.55 23.58
N PHE A 53 1.02 -24.14 23.83
CA PHE A 53 2.27 -23.39 23.76
C PHE A 53 2.34 -22.58 22.45
N PRO A 54 2.73 -21.29 22.54
CA PRO A 54 2.79 -20.41 21.39
C PRO A 54 3.71 -21.00 20.31
N GLY A 55 3.30 -20.88 19.03
CA GLY A 55 4.09 -21.30 17.87
C GLY A 55 3.75 -22.68 17.28
N ARG A 56 2.81 -23.45 17.84
CA ARG A 56 2.38 -24.74 17.27
C ARG A 56 0.95 -24.70 16.73
N LEU A 57 0.79 -24.96 15.43
CA LEU A 57 -0.54 -25.10 14.80
C LEU A 57 -1.24 -26.39 15.25
N ARG A 58 -2.56 -26.32 15.43
CA ARG A 58 -3.38 -27.48 15.83
C ARG A 58 -3.70 -28.39 14.64
N GLN A 59 -3.52 -29.68 14.84
CA GLN A 59 -3.88 -30.74 13.89
C GLN A 59 -5.39 -31.01 13.97
N ILE A 60 -6.17 -30.28 13.19
CA ILE A 60 -7.62 -30.42 13.08
C ILE A 60 -7.94 -30.92 11.68
N ARG A 61 -8.84 -31.90 11.59
CA ARG A 61 -9.32 -32.50 10.33
C ARG A 61 -10.28 -31.57 9.58
N LYS A 62 -9.83 -30.34 9.32
CA LYS A 62 -10.57 -29.25 8.68
C LYS A 62 -9.63 -28.42 7.82
N ASN A 63 -10.11 -27.99 6.65
CA ASN A 63 -9.36 -27.12 5.73
C ASN A 63 -9.37 -25.68 6.23
N LEU A 64 -8.63 -25.47 7.30
CA LEU A 64 -8.59 -24.22 8.05
C LEU A 64 -7.57 -23.25 7.48
N PHE A 65 -6.40 -23.79 7.16
CA PHE A 65 -5.28 -23.03 6.62
C PHE A 65 -5.05 -23.46 5.18
N HIS A 66 -4.88 -22.49 4.28
CA HIS A 66 -4.54 -22.73 2.90
C HIS A 66 -3.22 -22.02 2.61
N ALA A 67 -2.31 -22.73 1.96
CA ALA A 67 -1.06 -22.18 1.45
C ALA A 67 -1.02 -22.39 -0.06
N VAL A 68 -1.16 -21.31 -0.83
CA VAL A 68 -1.09 -21.35 -2.30
C VAL A 68 0.25 -20.81 -2.76
N PHE A 69 0.98 -21.64 -3.50
CA PHE A 69 2.30 -21.34 -4.05
C PHE A 69 2.17 -21.04 -5.53
N VAL A 70 2.59 -19.85 -5.94
CA VAL A 70 2.74 -19.47 -7.35
C VAL A 70 4.20 -19.71 -7.71
N LEU A 71 4.48 -20.75 -8.50
CA LEU A 71 5.85 -21.18 -8.77
C LEU A 71 6.09 -21.46 -10.26
N ASP A 72 7.31 -21.16 -10.72
CA ASP A 72 7.82 -21.58 -12.03
C ASP A 72 8.73 -22.79 -11.84
N PRO A 73 8.31 -24.00 -12.25
CA PRO A 73 9.09 -25.22 -12.02
C PRO A 73 10.39 -25.26 -12.85
N ALA A 74 10.57 -24.35 -13.80
CA ALA A 74 11.81 -24.23 -14.58
C ALA A 74 12.88 -23.36 -13.88
N THR A 75 12.55 -22.76 -12.72
CA THR A 75 13.44 -21.88 -11.96
C THR A 75 13.94 -22.60 -10.71
N THR A 76 15.19 -22.33 -10.30
CA THR A 76 15.78 -22.90 -9.06
C THR A 76 14.96 -22.57 -7.82
N CYS A 77 14.50 -21.33 -7.67
CA CYS A 77 13.63 -20.89 -6.57
C CYS A 77 12.29 -21.67 -6.53
N GLY A 78 11.68 -21.92 -7.69
CA GLY A 78 10.46 -22.71 -7.79
C GLY A 78 10.65 -24.18 -7.36
N LEU A 79 11.84 -24.74 -7.58
CA LEU A 79 12.22 -26.07 -7.13
C LEU A 79 12.46 -26.12 -5.62
N GLU A 80 13.16 -25.14 -5.06
CA GLU A 80 13.31 -24.97 -3.61
C GLU A 80 11.94 -24.86 -2.90
N SER A 81 11.01 -24.12 -3.51
CA SER A 81 9.63 -24.01 -3.05
C SER A 81 8.91 -25.36 -3.04
N ILE A 82 9.13 -26.23 -4.04
CA ILE A 82 8.57 -27.59 -4.07
C ILE A 82 9.14 -28.46 -2.94
N ASP A 83 10.45 -28.41 -2.70
CA ASP A 83 11.08 -29.15 -1.61
C ASP A 83 10.56 -28.70 -0.24
N MET A 84 10.31 -27.41 -0.07
CA MET A 84 9.68 -26.86 1.12
C MET A 84 8.27 -27.42 1.31
N ILE A 85 7.44 -27.45 0.27
CA ILE A 85 6.07 -28.02 0.32
C ILE A 85 6.13 -29.50 0.73
N ILE A 86 7.03 -30.28 0.12
CA ILE A 86 7.20 -31.71 0.42
C ILE A 86 7.62 -31.90 1.89
N SER A 87 8.55 -31.09 2.38
CA SER A 87 9.00 -31.12 3.78
C SER A 87 7.84 -30.82 4.76
N MET A 88 7.05 -29.79 4.49
CA MET A 88 5.88 -29.45 5.31
C MET A 88 4.80 -30.55 5.26
N TYR A 89 4.56 -31.14 4.09
CA TYR A 89 3.62 -32.24 3.94
C TYR A 89 4.07 -33.49 4.71
N LYS A 90 5.36 -33.85 4.64
CA LYS A 90 5.94 -34.98 5.41
C LYS A 90 5.85 -34.75 6.92
N ASN A 91 6.04 -33.52 7.38
CA ASN A 91 5.96 -33.14 8.79
C ASN A 91 4.52 -32.98 9.33
N ASN A 92 3.50 -33.33 8.55
CA ASN A 92 2.08 -33.29 8.97
C ASN A 92 1.63 -31.91 9.44
N PHE A 93 2.08 -30.85 8.74
CA PHE A 93 1.56 -29.50 8.96
C PHE A 93 0.05 -29.44 8.64
N PRO A 94 -0.77 -28.80 9.50
CA PRO A 94 -2.22 -28.73 9.32
C PRO A 94 -2.62 -27.63 8.33
N VAL A 95 -2.07 -27.70 7.12
CA VAL A 95 -2.26 -26.74 6.04
C VAL A 95 -2.65 -27.46 4.76
N ARG A 96 -3.56 -26.87 4.00
CA ARG A 96 -3.92 -27.31 2.65
C ARG A 96 -3.02 -26.62 1.64
N PHE A 97 -2.18 -27.39 0.96
CA PHE A 97 -1.22 -26.90 -0.02
C PHE A 97 -1.86 -26.84 -1.40
N GLY A 98 -1.84 -25.66 -2.02
CA GLY A 98 -2.22 -25.42 -3.41
C GLY A 98 -1.00 -24.96 -4.21
N VAL A 99 -0.91 -25.39 -5.46
CA VAL A 99 0.15 -24.98 -6.38
C VAL A 99 -0.50 -24.39 -7.63
N LEU A 100 0.02 -23.23 -8.05
CA LEU A 100 -0.27 -22.57 -9.31
C LEU A 100 1.04 -22.50 -10.09
N LEU A 101 1.11 -23.23 -11.19
CA LEU A 101 2.27 -23.25 -12.06
C LEU A 101 2.16 -22.09 -13.05
N PHE A 102 3.17 -21.24 -13.09
CA PHE A 102 3.29 -20.20 -14.12
C PHE A 102 4.64 -20.35 -14.82
N PHE A 103 4.69 -20.00 -16.10
CA PHE A 103 5.88 -20.20 -16.93
C PHE A 103 6.35 -18.87 -17.47
N SER A 104 7.41 -18.31 -16.87
CA SER A 104 7.94 -16.97 -17.17
C SER A 104 8.25 -16.80 -18.67
N LYS A 105 9.03 -17.71 -19.25
CA LYS A 105 9.44 -17.69 -20.67
C LYS A 105 8.27 -17.79 -21.65
N TYR A 106 7.22 -18.49 -21.24
CA TYR A 106 6.01 -18.67 -22.05
C TYR A 106 5.15 -17.39 -22.07
N ILE A 107 5.06 -16.67 -20.96
CA ILE A 107 4.38 -15.36 -20.91
C ILE A 107 5.13 -14.34 -21.78
N THR A 108 6.46 -14.30 -21.72
CA THR A 108 7.26 -13.40 -22.57
C THR A 108 7.14 -13.73 -24.06
N TYR A 109 6.96 -15.02 -24.42
CA TYR A 109 6.68 -15.44 -25.79
C TYR A 109 5.29 -14.96 -26.26
N LEU A 110 4.27 -15.12 -25.41
CA LEU A 110 2.90 -14.66 -25.72
C LEU A 110 2.79 -13.14 -25.85
N GLU A 111 3.46 -12.37 -24.99
CA GLU A 111 3.47 -10.90 -25.07
C GLU A 111 4.09 -10.43 -26.39
N ASN A 112 5.21 -11.03 -26.79
CA ASN A 112 5.92 -10.71 -28.02
C ASN A 112 5.23 -11.22 -29.30
N HIS A 113 4.34 -12.21 -29.21
CA HIS A 113 3.67 -12.86 -30.36
C HIS A 113 2.14 -12.76 -30.33
N SER A 114 1.60 -11.80 -29.58
CA SER A 114 0.17 -11.44 -29.53
C SER A 114 -0.46 -11.00 -30.87
N THR A 115 0.23 -11.22 -31.99
CA THR A 115 -0.28 -11.10 -33.36
C THR A 115 0.11 -12.29 -34.24
N LYS A 116 -0.22 -13.54 -33.85
CA LYS A 116 -0.60 -14.64 -34.79
C LYS A 116 -0.94 -15.94 -34.06
N GLU A 117 -1.99 -16.59 -34.56
CA GLU A 117 -2.41 -17.94 -34.21
C GLU A 117 -1.39 -18.96 -34.74
N ASP A 118 -0.59 -19.58 -33.86
CA ASP A 118 0.19 -20.80 -34.15
C ASP A 118 -0.07 -21.79 -33.00
N GLY A 119 -1.18 -22.54 -33.09
CA GLY A 119 -1.63 -23.48 -32.06
C GLY A 119 -0.82 -24.78 -31.98
N ASP A 120 -0.04 -25.13 -33.00
CA ASP A 120 0.65 -26.44 -33.05
C ASP A 120 2.02 -26.45 -32.34
N LYS A 121 2.72 -25.31 -32.25
CA LYS A 121 3.98 -25.21 -31.46
C LYS A 121 3.72 -25.17 -29.95
N PHE A 122 2.48 -24.90 -29.56
CA PHE A 122 2.05 -24.70 -28.17
C PHE A 122 2.04 -26.00 -27.36
N GLU A 123 1.53 -27.10 -27.92
CA GLU A 123 1.47 -28.39 -27.23
C GLU A 123 2.87 -29.04 -27.09
N ASP A 124 3.73 -28.84 -28.09
CA ASP A 124 5.10 -29.36 -28.09
C ASP A 124 5.97 -28.69 -27.01
N ASP A 125 5.82 -27.37 -26.80
CA ASP A 125 6.60 -26.64 -25.78
C ASP A 125 6.12 -26.97 -24.34
N MET A 126 4.82 -27.11 -24.12
CA MET A 126 4.28 -27.61 -22.85
C MET A 126 4.77 -29.02 -22.55
N SER A 127 4.80 -29.89 -23.57
CA SER A 127 5.32 -31.25 -23.45
C SER A 127 6.81 -31.28 -23.13
N ASN A 128 7.61 -30.47 -23.82
CA ASN A 128 9.06 -30.33 -23.55
C ASN A 128 9.36 -29.77 -22.16
N MET A 129 8.53 -28.85 -21.65
CA MET A 129 8.68 -28.28 -20.31
C MET A 129 8.25 -29.26 -19.22
N ILE A 130 7.14 -29.99 -19.43
CA ILE A 130 6.74 -31.11 -18.56
C ILE A 130 7.83 -32.19 -18.55
N LEU A 131 8.45 -32.49 -19.69
CA LEU A 131 9.57 -33.43 -19.80
C LEU A 131 10.82 -32.95 -19.04
N ARG A 132 11.10 -31.66 -18.99
CA ARG A 132 12.20 -31.09 -18.17
C ARG A 132 11.90 -31.18 -16.68
N LEU A 133 10.68 -30.85 -16.25
CA LEU A 133 10.25 -31.04 -14.87
C LEU A 133 10.35 -32.52 -14.47
N PHE A 134 9.91 -33.43 -15.35
CA PHE A 134 10.02 -34.87 -15.13
C PHE A 134 11.47 -35.35 -15.10
N SER A 135 12.33 -34.80 -15.96
CA SER A 135 13.77 -35.11 -15.98
C SER A 135 14.48 -34.59 -14.74
N TYR A 136 14.06 -33.45 -14.18
CA TYR A 136 14.58 -32.93 -12.91
C TYR A 136 14.16 -33.80 -11.72
N ILE A 137 12.86 -34.15 -11.62
CA ILE A 137 12.34 -35.07 -10.59
C ILE A 137 13.04 -36.43 -10.66
N LYS A 138 13.39 -36.88 -11.87
CA LYS A 138 14.14 -38.12 -12.12
C LYS A 138 15.66 -37.97 -11.91
N GLY A 139 16.19 -36.76 -12.13
CA GLY A 139 17.59 -36.41 -11.99
C GLY A 139 18.04 -36.32 -10.54
N ASN A 140 17.18 -35.91 -9.61
CA ASN A 140 17.47 -35.89 -8.17
C ASN A 140 17.52 -37.30 -7.51
N TYR A 141 17.65 -38.37 -8.31
CA TYR A 141 18.05 -39.70 -7.85
C TYR A 141 19.52 -40.02 -8.15
N ASP A 142 20.27 -39.12 -8.80
CA ASP A 142 21.73 -39.21 -8.95
C ASP A 142 22.36 -37.80 -8.78
N ASP A 143 23.42 -37.75 -7.97
CA ASP A 143 24.06 -36.57 -7.37
C ASP A 143 24.66 -35.50 -8.32
N ASP A 144 24.87 -34.33 -7.70
CA ASP A 144 25.85 -33.25 -7.95
C ASP A 144 25.69 -32.29 -9.14
N ALA A 145 25.53 -30.98 -8.84
CA ALA A 145 26.43 -29.90 -9.32
C ALA A 145 26.08 -28.50 -8.75
N ASP A 146 27.15 -27.75 -8.44
CA ASP A 146 27.26 -26.46 -7.76
C ASP A 146 26.76 -25.19 -8.50
N ASP A 147 26.31 -24.22 -7.69
CA ASP A 147 26.35 -22.74 -7.72
C ASP A 147 26.42 -21.93 -9.03
N ALA A 148 25.51 -20.93 -9.15
CA ALA A 148 25.88 -19.51 -9.32
C ALA A 148 24.66 -18.56 -9.26
N HIS A 149 24.82 -17.49 -8.49
CA HIS A 149 23.91 -16.37 -8.23
C HIS A 149 23.17 -15.78 -9.44
N LEU A 150 21.86 -15.55 -9.26
CA LEU A 150 21.09 -14.47 -9.88
C LEU A 150 19.99 -14.07 -8.89
N GLU A 151 20.31 -13.14 -7.99
CA GLU A 151 19.27 -12.36 -7.30
C GLU A 151 18.59 -11.46 -8.34
N LEU A 152 17.45 -11.91 -8.85
CA LEU A 152 16.49 -11.05 -9.52
C LEU A 152 15.13 -11.36 -8.92
N HIS A 153 14.53 -10.35 -8.31
CA HIS A 153 13.19 -10.34 -7.70
C HIS A 153 12.15 -11.07 -8.57
N HIS A 154 12.05 -12.39 -8.42
CA HIS A 154 10.87 -13.15 -8.82
C HIS A 154 9.97 -13.13 -7.60
N VAL A 155 8.82 -12.48 -7.74
CA VAL A 155 7.80 -12.44 -6.70
C VAL A 155 7.19 -13.84 -6.60
N GLU A 156 7.87 -14.74 -5.87
CA GLU A 156 7.31 -16.01 -5.42
C GLU A 156 6.56 -15.76 -4.11
N SER A 157 5.37 -15.17 -4.22
CA SER A 157 4.53 -14.91 -3.06
C SER A 157 3.93 -16.23 -2.56
N THR A 158 4.28 -16.61 -1.32
CA THR A 158 3.57 -17.67 -0.60
C THR A 158 2.41 -17.06 0.16
N PHE A 159 1.17 -17.36 -0.24
CA PHE A 159 -0.01 -16.89 0.47
C PHE A 159 -0.42 -17.92 1.51
N VAL A 160 -0.11 -17.69 2.80
CA VAL A 160 -0.57 -18.53 3.92
C VAL A 160 -1.72 -17.82 4.64
N GLU A 161 -2.93 -18.38 4.62
CA GLU A 161 -4.08 -17.81 5.32
C GLU A 161 -4.66 -18.75 6.39
N THR A 162 -5.27 -18.15 7.42
CA THR A 162 -6.01 -18.79 8.52
C THR A 162 -7.50 -18.41 8.48
N ILE A 163 -8.36 -19.38 8.18
CA ILE A 163 -9.82 -19.55 8.41
C ILE A 163 -10.74 -18.31 8.37
N LEU A 164 -11.50 -18.14 7.27
CA LEU A 164 -12.95 -18.46 7.15
C LEU A 164 -13.42 -18.09 5.73
N LEU A 165 -14.21 -18.95 5.06
CA LEU A 165 -14.90 -18.60 3.79
C LEU A 165 -15.68 -17.28 3.88
N LYS A 166 -16.16 -16.94 5.09
CA LYS A 166 -16.88 -15.70 5.39
C LYS A 166 -15.97 -14.47 5.49
N LEU A 167 -14.73 -14.65 5.94
CA LEU A 167 -13.73 -13.56 6.01
C LEU A 167 -13.19 -13.21 4.63
N LEU A 168 -13.04 -14.21 3.74
CA LEU A 168 -12.73 -13.97 2.34
C LEU A 168 -13.89 -13.21 1.64
N SER A 169 -15.15 -13.57 1.89
CA SER A 169 -16.27 -12.87 1.25
C SER A 169 -16.47 -11.42 1.71
N GLU A 170 -16.09 -11.07 2.94
CA GLU A 170 -16.41 -9.76 3.53
C GLU A 170 -15.28 -8.72 3.39
N ALA A 171 -14.02 -9.14 3.20
CA ALA A 171 -12.88 -8.20 3.21
C ALA A 171 -11.72 -8.52 2.24
N SER A 172 -11.85 -9.52 1.38
CA SER A 172 -10.77 -9.88 0.44
C SER A 172 -10.78 -9.03 -0.83
N ILE A 173 -9.59 -8.84 -1.36
CA ILE A 173 -9.34 -8.21 -2.64
C ILE A 173 -9.35 -9.31 -3.71
N GLN A 174 -10.18 -9.13 -4.74
CA GLN A 174 -10.33 -10.11 -5.83
C GLN A 174 -9.11 -10.21 -6.76
N ARG A 175 -8.27 -9.16 -6.81
CA ARG A 175 -7.11 -9.11 -7.70
C ARG A 175 -5.89 -8.53 -7.00
N TYR A 176 -4.80 -9.28 -6.99
CA TYR A 176 -3.51 -8.79 -6.52
C TYR A 176 -2.77 -8.06 -7.64
N ASN A 177 -2.24 -6.87 -7.34
CA ASN A 177 -1.29 -6.18 -8.21
C ASN A 177 -0.08 -5.78 -7.36
N PRO A 178 1.12 -6.33 -7.62
CA PRO A 178 2.31 -6.07 -6.80
C PRO A 178 2.79 -4.61 -6.87
N GLN A 179 2.48 -3.87 -7.94
CA GLN A 179 2.81 -2.44 -8.02
C GLN A 179 1.99 -1.60 -7.03
N ILE A 180 0.78 -2.07 -6.69
CA ILE A 180 -0.13 -1.40 -5.76
C ILE A 180 0.01 -1.98 -4.35
N ILE A 181 0.16 -3.30 -4.24
CA ILE A 181 0.32 -4.02 -2.99
C ILE A 181 1.75 -4.58 -2.97
N SER A 182 2.69 -3.76 -2.53
CA SER A 182 4.07 -4.16 -2.26
C SER A 182 4.42 -3.98 -0.80
N ASP A 183 5.45 -4.71 -0.35
CA ASP A 183 6.05 -4.53 0.97
C ASP A 183 6.84 -3.21 1.07
N ASN A 184 7.18 -2.62 -0.08
CA ASN A 184 7.86 -1.34 -0.13
C ASN A 184 6.92 -0.18 0.24
N LYS A 185 7.45 0.78 1.02
CA LYS A 185 6.71 1.97 1.40
C LYS A 185 6.29 2.76 0.15
N PRO A 186 4.99 3.02 -0.07
CA PRO A 186 4.54 3.78 -1.23
C PRO A 186 5.06 5.22 -1.19
N ARG A 187 5.36 5.76 -2.37
CA ARG A 187 5.81 7.15 -2.53
C ARG A 187 4.59 8.08 -2.56
N PHE A 188 4.63 9.16 -1.78
CA PHE A 188 3.61 10.20 -1.75
C PHE A 188 4.19 11.58 -2.06
N ILE A 189 3.35 12.44 -2.63
CA ILE A 189 3.62 13.85 -2.92
C ILE A 189 2.41 14.65 -2.46
N SER A 190 2.63 15.79 -1.81
CA SER A 190 1.56 16.70 -1.41
C SER A 190 1.05 17.43 -2.65
N LEU A 191 -0.26 17.36 -2.85
CA LEU A 191 -0.97 18.03 -3.93
C LEU A 191 -1.52 19.41 -3.52
N GLU A 192 -1.37 19.80 -2.25
CA GLU A 192 -1.86 21.05 -1.68
C GLU A 192 -1.33 22.29 -2.41
N MET A 193 -0.03 22.30 -2.74
CA MET A 193 0.60 23.39 -3.48
C MET A 193 0.04 23.54 -4.92
N PHE A 194 -0.57 22.49 -5.47
CA PHE A 194 -1.07 22.48 -6.83
C PHE A 194 -2.59 22.77 -6.90
N THR A 195 -3.30 22.59 -5.78
CA THR A 195 -4.73 22.91 -5.63
C THR A 195 -4.97 24.34 -5.21
N PHE A 196 -4.22 24.84 -4.22
CA PHE A 196 -4.45 26.17 -3.62
C PHE A 196 -3.30 27.15 -3.93
N GLY A 197 -3.61 28.26 -4.58
CA GLY A 197 -2.69 29.37 -4.87
C GLY A 197 -2.88 29.99 -6.25
N ASP A 198 -2.35 31.20 -6.48
CA ASP A 198 -2.50 31.97 -7.73
C ASP A 198 -1.90 31.28 -8.97
N ALA A 199 -1.07 30.25 -8.76
CA ALA A 199 -0.48 29.40 -9.81
C ALA A 199 -1.00 27.94 -9.76
N SER A 200 -2.23 27.73 -9.29
CA SER A 200 -2.86 26.40 -9.20
C SER A 200 -2.96 25.72 -10.57
N ILE A 201 -2.11 24.73 -10.83
CA ILE A 201 -2.11 23.97 -12.08
C ILE A 201 -3.34 23.06 -12.19
N LEU A 202 -3.91 22.64 -11.05
CA LEU A 202 -5.05 21.72 -11.02
C LEU A 202 -6.38 22.39 -11.36
N ASN A 203 -6.48 23.72 -11.29
CA ASN A 203 -7.68 24.45 -11.70
C ASN A 203 -7.96 24.36 -13.21
N GLY A 204 -6.92 24.15 -14.02
CA GLY A 204 -7.03 23.96 -15.47
C GLY A 204 -7.32 22.52 -15.91
N ILE A 205 -7.40 21.56 -14.97
CA ILE A 205 -7.65 20.15 -15.30
C ILE A 205 -9.16 19.90 -15.31
N ASN A 206 -9.64 19.35 -16.44
CA ASN A 206 -10.99 18.82 -16.53
C ASN A 206 -11.04 17.45 -15.87
N TYR A 207 -11.89 17.31 -14.86
CA TYR A 207 -12.15 16.03 -14.20
C TYR A 207 -13.26 15.29 -14.93
N LEU A 208 -13.02 14.01 -15.17
CA LEU A 208 -13.96 13.06 -15.75
C LEU A 208 -14.63 12.28 -14.61
N HIS A 209 -15.93 12.06 -14.79
CA HIS A 209 -16.78 11.39 -13.82
C HIS A 209 -17.63 10.34 -14.53
N SER A 210 -18.11 9.36 -13.76
CA SER A 210 -19.15 8.44 -14.22
C SER A 210 -20.45 9.20 -14.55
N LEU A 211 -21.21 8.68 -15.51
CA LEU A 211 -22.45 9.32 -16.00
C LEU A 211 -23.46 9.55 -14.87
N GLY A 212 -23.97 10.78 -14.76
CA GLY A 212 -25.04 11.15 -13.83
C GLY A 212 -24.59 11.39 -12.38
N ILE A 213 -23.29 11.39 -12.09
CA ILE A 213 -22.74 11.49 -10.73
C ILE A 213 -21.76 12.69 -10.57
N MET A 214 -21.95 13.72 -11.40
CA MET A 214 -21.09 14.91 -11.43
C MET A 214 -21.17 15.73 -10.13
N ASP A 215 -22.37 15.79 -9.54
CA ASP A 215 -22.64 16.63 -8.37
C ASP A 215 -22.32 15.95 -7.03
N ASP A 216 -21.92 14.68 -7.05
CA ASP A 216 -21.58 13.96 -5.81
C ASP A 216 -20.09 14.13 -5.46
N LEU A 217 -19.81 14.16 -4.15
CA LEU A 217 -18.46 14.13 -3.61
C LEU A 217 -17.68 12.91 -4.12
N LYS A 218 -16.46 13.15 -4.60
CA LYS A 218 -15.52 12.10 -5.05
C LYS A 218 -14.36 12.01 -4.06
N PRO A 219 -14.41 11.09 -3.09
CA PRO A 219 -13.32 10.94 -2.13
C PRO A 219 -11.97 10.63 -2.80
N VAL A 220 -11.95 9.84 -3.88
CA VAL A 220 -10.72 9.46 -4.56
C VAL A 220 -10.53 10.25 -5.85
N THR A 221 -9.38 10.89 -6.00
CA THR A 221 -9.00 11.58 -7.24
C THR A 221 -7.79 10.91 -7.85
N HIS A 222 -7.95 10.41 -9.08
CA HIS A 222 -6.88 9.90 -9.92
C HIS A 222 -6.44 11.00 -10.89
N LEU A 223 -5.18 11.39 -10.88
CA LEU A 223 -4.59 12.33 -11.82
C LEU A 223 -3.58 11.58 -12.70
N PHE A 224 -3.83 11.56 -14.00
CA PHE A 224 -2.97 10.91 -14.97
C PHE A 224 -2.08 11.94 -15.65
N THR A 225 -0.78 11.76 -15.57
CA THR A 225 0.17 12.45 -16.46
C THR A 225 0.54 11.47 -17.55
N VAL A 226 0.00 11.70 -18.74
CA VAL A 226 0.15 10.82 -19.90
C VAL A 226 0.77 11.57 -21.05
N ASP A 227 1.62 10.87 -21.80
CA ASP A 227 2.03 11.33 -23.11
C ASP A 227 1.06 10.77 -24.15
N ILE A 228 0.19 11.65 -24.67
CA ILE A 228 -0.81 11.27 -25.69
C ILE A 228 -0.14 10.93 -27.03
N THR A 229 1.12 11.30 -27.23
CA THR A 229 1.87 10.92 -28.44
C THR A 229 2.29 9.44 -28.44
N LEU A 230 2.37 8.83 -27.24
CA LEU A 230 2.76 7.43 -27.07
C LEU A 230 1.53 6.51 -26.98
N ALA A 231 1.63 5.33 -27.62
CA ALA A 231 0.58 4.31 -27.57
C ALA A 231 0.25 3.86 -26.14
N SER A 232 1.27 3.79 -25.27
CA SER A 232 1.12 3.48 -23.84
C SER A 232 0.27 4.52 -23.10
N GLY A 233 0.41 5.81 -23.42
CA GLY A 233 -0.38 6.89 -22.81
C GLY A 233 -1.84 6.87 -23.23
N ILE A 234 -2.12 6.62 -24.52
CA ILE A 234 -3.49 6.43 -25.03
C ILE A 234 -4.15 5.20 -24.41
N LYS A 235 -3.42 4.08 -24.30
CA LYS A 235 -3.92 2.86 -23.63
C LYS A 235 -4.25 3.13 -22.17
N LEU A 236 -3.40 3.86 -21.44
CA LEU A 236 -3.67 4.19 -20.03
C LEU A 236 -4.91 5.08 -19.88
N LEU A 237 -5.08 6.08 -20.75
CA LEU A 237 -6.30 6.88 -20.80
C LEU A 237 -7.53 6.00 -21.05
N HIS A 238 -7.45 5.09 -22.02
CA HIS A 238 -8.52 4.14 -22.31
C HIS A 238 -8.89 3.27 -21.10
N GLN A 239 -7.91 2.78 -20.34
CA GLN A 239 -8.15 2.06 -19.08
C GLN A 239 -8.82 2.95 -18.03
N GLY A 240 -8.46 4.24 -17.96
CA GLY A 240 -9.13 5.24 -17.12
C GLY A 240 -10.61 5.42 -17.45
N PHE A 241 -10.93 5.53 -18.74
CA PHE A 241 -12.32 5.62 -19.19
C PHE A 241 -13.10 4.35 -18.87
N ASN A 242 -12.55 3.17 -19.17
CA ASN A 242 -13.17 1.90 -18.82
C ASN A 242 -13.40 1.78 -17.32
N TYR A 243 -12.45 2.22 -16.51
CA TYR A 243 -12.60 2.26 -15.05
C TYR A 243 -13.77 3.13 -14.59
N LEU A 244 -13.94 4.33 -15.16
CA LEU A 244 -15.08 5.20 -14.86
C LEU A 244 -16.44 4.64 -15.33
N ILE A 245 -16.44 3.83 -16.39
CA ILE A 245 -17.66 3.22 -16.93
C ILE A 245 -18.06 1.97 -16.14
N GLU A 246 -17.09 1.09 -15.85
CA GLU A 246 -17.34 -0.24 -15.29
C GLU A 246 -17.43 -0.24 -13.75
N TRP A 247 -16.61 0.57 -13.07
CA TRP A 247 -16.33 0.38 -11.65
C TRP A 247 -16.73 1.56 -10.77
N SER A 248 -16.34 2.78 -11.14
CA SER A 248 -16.29 3.88 -10.18
C SER A 248 -17.59 4.67 -10.05
N LYS A 249 -18.03 4.85 -8.80
CA LYS A 249 -18.99 5.89 -8.39
C LYS A 249 -18.36 6.93 -7.46
N ASP A 250 -17.28 6.54 -6.78
CA ASP A 250 -16.66 7.30 -5.69
C ASP A 250 -15.33 7.98 -6.09
N ALA A 251 -14.86 7.76 -7.32
CA ALA A 251 -13.67 8.42 -7.84
C ALA A 251 -13.92 9.31 -9.06
N ARG A 252 -13.01 10.26 -9.26
CA ARG A 252 -12.90 11.06 -10.50
C ARG A 252 -11.51 10.92 -11.10
N VAL A 253 -11.43 11.02 -12.42
CA VAL A 253 -10.15 10.95 -13.17
C VAL A 253 -9.88 12.29 -13.83
N GLY A 254 -8.83 12.98 -13.42
CA GLY A 254 -8.27 14.09 -14.17
C GLY A 254 -7.11 13.60 -15.03
N PHE A 255 -6.92 14.17 -16.21
CA PHE A 255 -5.73 13.89 -17.01
C PHE A 255 -5.04 15.17 -17.45
N ARG A 256 -3.72 15.10 -17.53
CA ARG A 256 -2.87 16.14 -18.07
C ARG A 256 -2.01 15.53 -19.16
N SER A 257 -2.12 16.08 -20.36
CA SER A 257 -1.21 15.73 -21.45
C SER A 257 0.14 16.42 -21.22
N SER A 258 1.22 15.64 -21.21
CA SER A 258 2.57 16.16 -21.34
C SER A 258 2.84 16.47 -22.82
N LEU A 259 2.20 17.51 -23.38
CA LEU A 259 2.46 17.92 -24.77
C LEU A 259 3.89 18.43 -24.88
N SER A 260 4.73 17.73 -25.64
CA SER A 260 6.10 18.16 -25.95
C SER A 260 6.18 19.26 -27.01
N GLU A 261 5.10 19.66 -27.69
CA GLU A 261 5.17 20.68 -28.75
C GLU A 261 3.93 21.56 -28.85
N PHE A 262 4.02 22.85 -28.51
CA PHE A 262 3.25 23.94 -29.14
C PHE A 262 3.94 25.30 -29.02
N SER A 263 3.89 26.09 -30.11
CA SER A 263 4.75 27.23 -30.41
C SER A 263 4.28 28.60 -29.88
N ALA A 264 4.97 29.21 -28.89
CA ALA A 264 5.01 30.66 -28.60
C ALA A 264 6.08 30.96 -27.53
N ASP A 265 7.04 31.86 -27.76
CA ASP A 265 8.37 31.75 -27.10
C ASP A 265 8.61 32.49 -25.76
N GLU A 266 7.83 33.50 -25.38
CA GLU A 266 8.08 34.23 -24.10
C GLU A 266 7.31 33.65 -22.90
N VAL A 267 6.03 33.34 -23.07
CA VAL A 267 5.19 32.69 -22.04
C VAL A 267 5.68 31.26 -21.75
N ARG A 268 6.31 30.62 -22.76
CA ARG A 268 6.91 29.29 -22.66
C ARG A 268 8.19 29.25 -21.82
N SER A 269 8.97 30.32 -21.72
CA SER A 269 10.14 30.35 -20.83
C SER A 269 9.74 30.22 -19.37
N HIS A 270 8.66 30.90 -18.97
CA HIS A 270 8.12 30.80 -17.61
C HIS A 270 7.36 29.49 -17.40
N LEU A 271 6.46 29.11 -18.31
CA LEU A 271 5.72 27.85 -18.21
C LEU A 271 6.62 26.62 -18.27
N SER A 272 7.67 26.59 -19.08
CA SER A 272 8.61 25.46 -19.12
C SER A 272 9.48 25.35 -17.88
N LYS A 273 9.82 26.47 -17.20
CA LYS A 273 10.53 26.42 -15.91
C LYS A 273 9.62 25.94 -14.80
N VAL A 274 8.36 26.40 -14.79
CA VAL A 274 7.33 25.93 -13.87
C VAL A 274 7.06 24.45 -14.16
N ASP A 275 6.75 24.06 -15.40
CA ASP A 275 6.53 22.66 -15.78
C ASP A 275 7.73 21.76 -15.49
N LYS A 276 8.96 22.24 -15.68
CA LYS A 276 10.18 21.52 -15.31
C LYS A 276 10.37 21.41 -13.80
N PHE A 277 9.96 22.43 -13.04
CA PHE A 277 9.91 22.39 -11.58
C PHE A 277 8.83 21.42 -11.09
N LEU A 278 7.63 21.46 -11.70
CA LEU A 278 6.51 20.60 -11.39
C LEU A 278 6.86 19.15 -11.72
N SER A 279 7.36 18.85 -12.92
CA SER A 279 7.79 17.49 -13.31
C SER A 279 8.92 16.97 -12.41
N ARG A 280 9.88 17.81 -12.02
CA ARG A 280 10.89 17.45 -10.99
C ARG A 280 10.26 17.16 -9.63
N SER A 281 9.33 18.01 -9.17
CA SER A 281 8.66 17.86 -7.87
C SER A 281 7.70 16.66 -7.84
N LEU A 282 7.07 16.34 -8.98
CA LEU A 282 6.20 15.20 -9.23
C LEU A 282 7.00 13.91 -9.49
N GLY A 283 8.33 14.01 -9.67
CA GLY A 283 9.21 12.88 -9.98
C GLY A 283 8.97 12.24 -11.34
N SER A 284 8.38 12.98 -12.29
CA SER A 284 8.08 12.51 -13.63
C SER A 284 9.19 12.98 -14.59
N GLU A 285 9.95 12.02 -15.12
CA GLU A 285 10.82 12.26 -16.27
C GLU A 285 9.95 12.33 -17.54
N SER A 286 10.35 13.17 -18.50
CA SER A 286 9.62 13.35 -19.76
C SER A 286 9.45 12.01 -20.48
N GLY A 287 8.20 11.63 -20.78
CA GLY A 287 7.88 10.40 -21.52
C GLY A 287 7.44 9.20 -20.65
N VAL A 288 7.38 9.35 -19.31
CA VAL A 288 6.87 8.29 -18.42
C VAL A 288 5.43 8.59 -18.01
N ASN A 289 4.54 7.62 -18.23
CA ASN A 289 3.16 7.70 -17.73
C ASN A 289 3.17 7.55 -16.21
N VAL A 290 2.52 8.46 -15.49
CA VAL A 290 2.41 8.42 -14.03
C VAL A 290 0.97 8.64 -13.60
N ILE A 291 0.57 7.89 -12.58
CA ILE A 291 -0.77 7.94 -12.00
C ILE A 291 -0.63 8.39 -10.55
N PHE A 292 -1.29 9.50 -10.23
CA PHE A 292 -1.35 10.03 -8.88
C PHE A 292 -2.74 9.77 -8.28
N THR A 293 -2.81 9.07 -7.15
CA THR A 293 -4.09 8.81 -6.44
C THR A 293 -4.05 9.46 -5.07
N ASN A 294 -4.76 10.58 -4.89
CA ASN A 294 -4.71 11.39 -3.67
C ASN A 294 -3.26 11.62 -3.17
N GLY A 295 -2.36 11.94 -4.11
CA GLY A 295 -0.93 12.17 -3.87
C GLY A 295 -0.04 10.93 -3.88
N ARG A 296 -0.60 9.72 -3.92
CA ARG A 296 0.19 8.48 -4.08
C ARG A 296 0.71 8.36 -5.50
N VAL A 297 2.01 8.15 -5.67
CA VAL A 297 2.65 7.99 -6.98
C VAL A 297 2.68 6.52 -7.37
N THR A 298 2.14 6.21 -8.54
CA THR A 298 2.23 4.88 -9.17
C THR A 298 2.71 5.03 -10.60
N CYS A 299 3.79 4.34 -10.95
CA CYS A 299 4.36 4.32 -12.29
C CYS A 299 4.07 2.95 -12.92
N PRO A 300 3.14 2.84 -13.87
CA PRO A 300 2.93 1.60 -14.61
C PRO A 300 4.21 1.24 -15.38
N ILE A 301 4.81 0.09 -15.05
CA ILE A 301 6.05 -0.40 -15.66
C ILE A 301 5.79 -0.96 -17.07
N ASP A 302 4.62 -1.58 -17.29
CA ASP A 302 4.25 -2.19 -18.57
C ASP A 302 2.80 -1.88 -18.98
N GLU A 303 2.54 -1.94 -20.29
CA GLU A 303 1.26 -1.60 -20.93
C GLU A 303 0.11 -2.56 -20.53
N GLY A 304 0.42 -3.78 -20.09
CA GLY A 304 -0.56 -4.79 -19.69
C GLY A 304 -0.84 -4.87 -18.19
N THR A 305 0.02 -4.30 -17.33
CA THR A 305 -0.05 -4.50 -15.87
C THR A 305 -1.11 -3.62 -15.19
N PHE A 306 -1.46 -2.47 -15.79
CA PHE A 306 -2.34 -1.49 -15.18
C PHE A 306 -3.69 -1.37 -15.92
N LEU A 307 -4.59 -2.31 -15.62
CA LEU A 307 -5.94 -2.40 -16.18
C LEU A 307 -6.97 -1.58 -15.37
N SER A 308 -8.19 -1.42 -15.90
CA SER A 308 -9.33 -0.78 -15.20
C SER A 308 -9.57 -1.37 -13.80
N ALA A 309 -9.45 -2.70 -13.65
CA ALA A 309 -9.54 -3.38 -12.37
C ALA A 309 -8.42 -3.00 -11.38
N GLY A 310 -7.23 -2.63 -11.88
CA GLY A 310 -6.12 -2.14 -11.07
C GLY A 310 -6.38 -0.74 -10.49
N LEU A 311 -7.06 0.13 -11.25
CA LEU A 311 -7.51 1.43 -10.74
C LEU A 311 -8.54 1.26 -9.62
N HIS A 312 -9.51 0.36 -9.79
CA HIS A 312 -10.50 0.05 -8.76
C HIS A 312 -9.85 -0.53 -7.50
N LEU A 313 -8.83 -1.38 -7.65
CA LEU A 313 -8.03 -1.84 -6.52
C LEU A 313 -7.38 -0.66 -5.78
N LEU A 314 -6.72 0.23 -6.51
CA LEU A 314 -6.07 1.39 -5.93
C LEU A 314 -7.08 2.30 -5.20
N GLU A 315 -8.23 2.57 -5.81
CA GLU A 315 -9.34 3.30 -5.19
C GLU A 315 -9.78 2.65 -3.87
N SER A 316 -10.08 1.35 -3.88
CA SER A 316 -10.61 0.64 -2.70
C SER A 316 -9.63 0.68 -1.52
N ILE A 317 -8.33 0.57 -1.81
CA ILE A 317 -7.27 0.64 -0.81
C ILE A 317 -7.17 2.05 -0.24
N GLU A 318 -7.14 3.07 -1.11
CA GLU A 318 -6.99 4.45 -0.65
C GLU A 318 -8.22 4.97 0.08
N LEU A 319 -9.40 4.51 -0.31
CA LEU A 319 -10.64 4.83 0.37
C LEU A 319 -10.64 4.20 1.77
N LYS A 320 -10.37 2.90 1.88
CA LYS A 320 -10.42 2.16 3.15
C LYS A 320 -9.36 2.59 4.14
N LYS A 321 -8.11 2.80 3.70
CA LYS A 321 -6.99 3.10 4.60
C LYS A 321 -6.92 4.55 5.05
N ARG A 322 -7.24 5.50 4.17
CA ARG A 322 -6.94 6.92 4.39
C ARG A 322 -8.16 7.80 4.26
N THR A 323 -8.80 7.72 3.09
CA THR A 323 -9.70 8.77 2.63
C THR A 323 -11.04 8.74 3.34
N LYS A 324 -11.53 7.55 3.75
CA LYS A 324 -12.82 7.42 4.45
C LYS A 324 -12.88 8.29 5.72
N HIS A 325 -11.88 8.20 6.58
CA HIS A 325 -11.82 8.98 7.82
C HIS A 325 -11.68 10.48 7.56
N ILE A 326 -10.88 10.85 6.55
CA ILE A 326 -10.70 12.25 6.15
C ILE A 326 -12.03 12.85 5.68
N VAL A 327 -12.80 12.10 4.91
CA VAL A 327 -14.11 12.53 4.42
C VAL A 327 -15.12 12.66 5.56
N GLU A 328 -15.11 11.73 6.52
CA GLU A 328 -15.94 11.81 7.73
C GLU A 328 -15.63 13.10 8.51
N ILE A 329 -14.35 13.42 8.72
CA ILE A 329 -13.92 14.65 9.41
C ILE A 329 -14.32 15.91 8.63
N ILE A 330 -14.07 15.96 7.32
CA ILE A 330 -14.37 17.14 6.49
C ILE A 330 -15.87 17.44 6.45
N LYS A 331 -16.73 16.41 6.53
CA LYS A 331 -18.18 16.60 6.61
C LYS A 331 -18.64 17.25 7.92
N GLU A 332 -17.87 17.12 8.99
CA GLU A 332 -18.16 17.74 10.29
C GLU A 332 -17.66 19.18 10.41
N VAL A 333 -16.75 19.60 9.52
CA VAL A 333 -16.19 20.96 9.50
C VAL A 333 -17.23 21.98 9.03
N LYS A 334 -17.37 23.07 9.80
CA LYS A 334 -18.18 24.23 9.42
C LYS A 334 -17.30 25.25 8.70
N TRP A 335 -17.72 25.62 7.49
CA TRP A 335 -17.03 26.61 6.65
C TRP A 335 -17.66 27.99 6.84
N GLU A 336 -17.22 28.72 7.85
CA GLU A 336 -17.81 30.02 8.22
C GLU A 336 -17.37 31.17 7.29
N ASP A 337 -16.15 31.11 6.77
CA ASP A 337 -15.53 32.17 5.94
C ASP A 337 -15.60 31.92 4.42
N VAL A 338 -16.29 30.85 3.99
CA VAL A 338 -16.38 30.45 2.57
C VAL A 338 -17.80 30.68 2.08
N ASP A 339 -17.92 31.33 0.92
CA ASP A 339 -19.21 31.51 0.25
C ASP A 339 -19.89 30.14 0.03
N PRO A 340 -21.14 29.93 0.49
CA PRO A 340 -21.87 28.69 0.27
C PRO A 340 -21.90 28.23 -1.20
N ASP A 341 -21.90 29.17 -2.15
CA ASP A 341 -21.92 28.86 -3.58
C ASP A 341 -20.58 28.27 -4.07
N MET A 342 -19.48 28.48 -3.34
CA MET A 342 -18.18 27.88 -3.63
C MET A 342 -18.02 26.46 -3.07
N LEU A 343 -18.85 26.06 -2.10
CA LEU A 343 -18.80 24.74 -1.44
C LEU A 343 -19.40 23.62 -2.31
N THR A 344 -18.87 23.49 -3.52
CA THR A 344 -19.25 22.47 -4.48
C THR A 344 -18.66 21.09 -4.11
N SER A 345 -19.21 20.02 -4.70
CA SER A 345 -18.64 18.68 -4.62
C SER A 345 -17.19 18.63 -5.11
N LYS A 346 -16.88 19.42 -6.15
CA LYS A 346 -15.53 19.62 -6.67
C LYS A 346 -14.60 20.20 -5.60
N PHE A 347 -15.00 21.31 -4.97
CA PHE A 347 -14.20 21.95 -3.91
C PHE A 347 -13.92 20.99 -2.76
N THR A 348 -14.94 20.29 -2.29
CA THR A 348 -14.78 19.32 -1.19
C THR A 348 -13.86 18.16 -1.58
N SER A 349 -13.97 17.68 -2.83
CA SER A 349 -13.07 16.63 -3.35
C SER A 349 -11.62 17.12 -3.46
N ASP A 350 -11.40 18.39 -3.83
CA ASP A 350 -10.07 19.02 -3.91
C ASP A 350 -9.43 19.16 -2.51
N ILE A 351 -10.22 19.51 -1.50
CA ILE A 351 -9.79 19.55 -0.09
C ILE A 351 -9.42 18.14 0.39
N VAL A 352 -10.29 17.14 0.15
CA VAL A 352 -10.03 15.74 0.53
C VAL A 352 -8.71 15.25 -0.08
N MET A 353 -8.50 15.51 -1.37
CA MET A 353 -7.26 15.16 -2.06
C MET A 353 -6.03 15.84 -1.45
N SER A 354 -6.14 17.15 -1.18
CA SER A 354 -5.04 17.95 -0.62
C SER A 354 -4.67 17.47 0.79
N VAL A 355 -5.65 17.35 1.68
CA VAL A 355 -5.45 16.86 3.05
C VAL A 355 -4.90 15.44 3.05
N SER A 356 -5.49 14.53 2.26
CA SER A 356 -5.03 13.14 2.16
C SER A 356 -3.58 13.04 1.68
N SER A 357 -3.21 13.82 0.67
CA SER A 357 -1.84 13.86 0.15
C SER A 357 -0.83 14.42 1.17
N SER A 358 -1.14 15.54 1.83
CA SER A 358 -0.27 16.17 2.84
C SER A 358 -0.13 15.31 4.11
N MET A 359 -1.19 14.62 4.53
CA MET A 359 -1.12 13.69 5.66
C MET A 359 -0.24 12.48 5.37
N SER A 360 -0.18 12.04 4.11
CA SER A 360 0.53 10.82 3.71
C SER A 360 2.02 11.03 3.46
N MET A 361 2.45 12.28 3.27
CA MET A 361 3.87 12.63 3.29
C MET A 361 4.47 12.55 4.70
N ARG A 362 3.66 12.59 5.76
CA ARG A 362 4.16 12.57 7.12
C ARG A 362 4.59 11.14 7.48
N GLU A 363 5.84 10.98 7.89
CA GLU A 363 6.28 9.75 8.52
C GLU A 363 5.72 9.72 9.95
N ARG A 364 4.75 8.83 10.20
CA ARG A 364 4.34 8.51 11.56
C ARG A 364 5.22 7.39 12.08
N SER A 365 5.84 7.60 13.25
CA SER A 365 6.29 6.48 14.08
C SER A 365 5.06 5.69 14.52
N SER A 366 5.18 4.36 14.59
CA SER A 366 4.12 3.46 15.10
C SER A 366 3.66 3.85 16.52
N GLU A 367 4.51 4.53 17.28
CA GLU A 367 4.20 5.08 18.59
C GLU A 367 3.53 6.46 18.49
N SER A 368 2.28 6.52 18.01
CA SER A 368 1.47 7.74 18.17
C SER A 368 0.80 7.71 19.55
N ALA A 369 1.28 8.53 20.48
CA ALA A 369 0.64 8.69 21.78
C ALA A 369 -0.67 9.49 21.64
N HIS A 370 -1.75 8.97 22.23
CA HIS A 370 -3.08 9.59 22.20
C HIS A 370 -3.21 10.60 23.34
N PHE A 371 -2.91 11.86 23.05
CA PHE A 371 -2.80 12.93 24.05
C PHE A 371 -4.13 13.57 24.50
N GLU A 372 -5.23 13.20 23.85
CA GLU A 372 -6.59 13.68 24.17
C GLU A 372 -7.14 13.08 25.48
N VAL A 373 -6.58 11.95 25.92
CA VAL A 373 -7.07 11.17 27.07
C VAL A 373 -6.56 11.71 28.42
N LEU A 374 -5.53 12.58 28.41
CA LEU A 374 -4.86 13.01 29.63
C LEU A 374 -5.53 14.24 30.27
N SER A 375 -6.01 14.09 31.50
CA SER A 375 -6.50 15.20 32.31
C SER A 375 -5.34 16.12 32.70
N ALA A 376 -5.43 17.36 32.24
CA ALA A 376 -4.36 18.36 32.34
C ALA A 376 -4.66 19.47 33.36
N GLN A 377 -5.70 19.33 34.19
CA GLN A 377 -6.24 20.42 35.03
C GLN A 377 -5.20 21.07 35.96
N HIS A 378 -4.31 20.28 36.56
CA HIS A 378 -3.33 20.73 37.54
C HIS A 378 -1.88 20.37 37.19
N SER A 379 -1.69 19.55 36.17
CA SER A 379 -0.39 19.03 35.72
C SER A 379 0.11 19.74 34.46
N ALA A 380 -0.67 20.63 33.87
CA ALA A 380 -0.29 21.32 32.64
C ALA A 380 -0.31 22.84 32.74
N ILE A 381 0.62 23.46 32.05
CA ILE A 381 0.64 24.89 31.77
C ILE A 381 0.01 25.07 30.39
N ILE A 382 -1.15 25.72 30.35
CA ILE A 382 -1.91 25.93 29.12
C ILE A 382 -1.74 27.40 28.69
N LEU A 383 -1.17 27.60 27.51
CA LEU A 383 -0.96 28.89 26.87
C LEU A 383 -1.82 28.91 25.60
N ASN A 384 -3.06 29.35 25.74
CA ASN A 384 -4.01 29.37 24.63
C ASN A 384 -3.77 30.58 23.73
N ASN A 385 -3.75 30.33 22.42
CA ASN A 385 -3.91 31.34 21.39
C ASN A 385 -4.95 30.83 20.38
N GLU A 386 -6.12 31.45 20.36
CA GLU A 386 -7.24 31.01 19.50
C GLU A 386 -6.94 31.21 18.01
N ASN A 387 -6.06 32.16 17.66
CA ASN A 387 -5.71 32.47 16.28
C ASN A 387 -4.43 31.76 15.80
N SER A 388 -3.87 30.84 16.60
CA SER A 388 -2.64 30.14 16.19
C SER A 388 -2.95 28.94 15.31
N SER A 389 -2.30 28.83 14.16
CA SER A 389 -2.35 27.63 13.30
C SER A 389 -1.47 26.47 13.78
N ILE A 390 -0.59 26.73 14.74
CA ILE A 390 0.36 25.75 15.29
C ILE A 390 -0.04 25.44 16.73
N HIS A 391 -0.29 24.16 17.00
CA HIS A 391 -0.53 23.62 18.33
C HIS A 391 0.66 22.76 18.77
N ILE A 392 1.19 23.00 19.96
CA ILE A 392 2.32 22.25 20.51
C ILE A 392 1.91 21.67 21.87
N ASP A 393 1.83 20.35 21.93
CA ASP A 393 1.76 19.60 23.17
C ASP A 393 3.17 19.14 23.57
N ALA A 394 3.65 19.59 24.72
CA ALA A 394 4.97 19.25 25.23
C ALA A 394 4.86 18.48 26.56
N PHE A 395 5.34 17.24 26.59
CA PHE A 395 5.39 16.43 27.80
C PHE A 395 6.81 16.46 28.37
N LEU A 396 6.95 17.10 29.53
CA LEU A 396 8.25 17.37 30.11
C LEU A 396 8.32 16.80 31.52
N ASP A 397 9.36 16.02 31.80
CA ASP A 397 9.79 15.81 33.17
C ASP A 397 10.58 17.05 33.61
N PRO A 398 10.11 17.87 34.57
CA PRO A 398 10.82 19.07 35.02
C PRO A 398 12.22 18.79 35.58
N LEU A 399 12.50 17.55 35.99
CA LEU A 399 13.79 17.13 36.54
C LEU A 399 14.73 16.54 35.48
N SER A 400 14.30 16.44 34.22
CA SER A 400 15.13 15.94 33.13
C SER A 400 16.07 17.03 32.55
N PRO A 401 17.36 16.73 32.33
CA PRO A 401 18.27 17.61 31.60
C PRO A 401 17.77 17.98 30.19
N THR A 402 17.02 17.10 29.54
CA THR A 402 16.44 17.34 28.20
C THR A 402 15.34 18.39 28.27
N SER A 403 14.46 18.31 29.27
CA SER A 403 13.42 19.32 29.51
C SER A 403 14.01 20.68 29.84
N GLN A 404 15.13 20.72 30.57
CA GLN A 404 15.85 21.95 30.85
C GLN A 404 16.28 22.66 29.55
N LYS A 405 16.71 21.91 28.53
CA LYS A 405 17.03 22.45 27.20
C LYS A 405 15.78 22.87 26.43
N LEU A 406 14.78 21.99 26.35
CA LEU A 406 13.53 22.24 25.62
C LEU A 406 12.76 23.44 26.15
N SER A 407 12.80 23.69 27.46
CA SER A 407 12.12 24.84 28.09
C SER A 407 12.55 26.18 27.47
N GLY A 408 13.84 26.33 27.13
CA GLY A 408 14.38 27.52 26.47
C GLY A 408 13.85 27.68 25.05
N ILE A 409 13.76 26.58 24.30
CA ILE A 409 13.27 26.54 22.92
C ILE A 409 11.77 26.84 22.88
N LEU A 410 10.97 26.18 23.73
CA LEU A 410 9.54 26.43 23.84
C LEU A 410 9.25 27.90 24.17
N ARG A 411 10.05 28.51 25.05
CA ARG A 411 9.93 29.94 25.34
C ARG A 411 10.22 30.82 24.13
N VAL A 412 11.21 30.47 23.31
CA VAL A 412 11.50 31.20 22.04
C VAL A 412 10.34 31.05 21.07
N LEU A 413 9.88 29.82 20.85
CA LEU A 413 8.76 29.53 19.95
C LEU A 413 7.50 30.29 20.38
N TRP A 414 7.19 30.30 21.69
CA TRP A 414 6.10 31.10 22.22
C TRP A 414 6.27 32.60 21.95
N LYS A 415 7.50 33.13 22.10
CA LYS A 415 7.77 34.57 21.91
C LYS A 415 7.60 35.02 20.45
N TYR A 416 8.07 34.24 19.48
CA TYR A 416 8.13 34.67 18.08
C TYR A 416 6.97 34.17 17.22
N ILE A 417 6.51 32.94 17.47
CA ILE A 417 5.48 32.27 16.66
C ILE A 417 4.11 32.35 17.35
N GLN A 418 4.09 32.53 18.67
CA GLN A 418 2.88 32.52 19.50
C GLN A 418 1.95 31.32 19.21
N PRO A 419 2.45 30.07 19.09
CA PRO A 419 1.61 28.90 18.87
C PRO A 419 0.82 28.59 20.14
N SER A 420 -0.39 28.05 20.05
CA SER A 420 -1.10 27.52 21.22
C SER A 420 -0.30 26.36 21.81
N MET A 421 0.07 26.46 23.09
CA MET A 421 0.94 25.49 23.76
C MET A 421 0.28 24.88 24.99
N ARG A 422 0.39 23.57 25.14
CA ARG A 422 0.06 22.86 26.37
C ARG A 422 1.28 22.08 26.83
N ILE A 423 1.85 22.51 27.96
CA ILE A 423 3.06 21.93 28.53
C ILE A 423 2.65 21.08 29.73
N VAL A 424 2.65 19.76 29.57
CA VAL A 424 2.30 18.79 30.61
C VAL A 424 3.56 18.39 31.39
N LEU A 425 3.53 18.57 32.70
CA LEU A 425 4.58 18.18 33.62
C LEU A 425 4.35 16.74 34.07
N ASN A 426 5.27 15.84 33.70
CA ASN A 426 5.23 14.43 34.05
C ASN A 426 6.54 14.00 34.72
N PRO A 427 6.72 14.31 36.03
CA PRO A 427 7.93 13.93 36.74
C PRO A 427 7.99 12.42 37.02
N MET A 428 9.20 11.87 37.03
CA MET A 428 9.43 10.48 37.48
C MET A 428 9.09 10.33 38.97
N SER A 429 8.39 9.26 39.33
CA SER A 429 7.92 9.01 40.70
C SER A 429 9.02 8.57 41.67
N SER A 430 10.12 8.04 41.16
CA SER A 430 11.26 7.58 41.96
C SER A 430 12.56 8.12 41.39
N LEU A 431 13.38 8.71 42.26
CA LEU A 431 14.68 9.26 41.94
C LEU A 431 15.70 8.57 42.84
N VAL A 432 16.68 7.90 42.22
CA VAL A 432 17.76 7.21 42.94
C VAL A 432 18.87 8.20 43.33
N ASP A 433 19.06 9.24 42.53
CA ASP A 433 20.13 10.24 42.63
C ASP A 433 19.60 11.66 42.34
N LEU A 434 20.41 12.69 42.62
CA LEU A 434 20.11 14.07 42.23
C LEU A 434 20.01 14.17 40.69
N PRO A 435 18.84 14.54 40.13
CA PRO A 435 18.60 14.42 38.69
C PRO A 435 19.27 15.52 37.86
N LEU A 436 19.39 16.74 38.41
CA LEU A 436 20.05 17.88 37.76
C LEU A 436 21.36 18.21 38.47
N LYS A 437 22.49 17.92 37.82
CA LYS A 437 23.84 18.15 38.36
C LYS A 437 24.52 19.41 37.80
N ASN A 438 23.96 20.00 36.74
CA ASN A 438 24.53 21.13 36.03
C ASN A 438 23.54 22.30 35.92
N TYR A 439 24.07 23.52 35.90
CA TYR A 439 23.30 24.70 35.53
C TYR A 439 23.25 24.82 34.00
N TYR A 440 22.07 25.09 33.45
CA TYR A 440 21.88 25.31 32.02
C TYR A 440 21.28 26.69 31.76
N ARG A 441 21.85 27.39 30.77
CA ARG A 441 21.31 28.67 30.28
C ARG A 441 21.20 28.59 28.76
N TYR A 442 19.99 28.77 28.26
CA TYR A 442 19.74 28.94 26.84
C TYR A 442 20.00 30.40 26.43
N VAL A 443 20.92 30.61 25.49
CA VAL A 443 21.18 31.93 24.91
C VAL A 443 20.26 32.06 23.69
N ILE A 444 19.46 33.12 23.68
CA ILE A 444 18.50 33.48 22.63
C ILE A 444 19.06 34.68 21.89
#